data_AF-A0A3N2N7V0-F1
#
_entry.id   AF-A0A3N2N7V0-F1
#
_cell.length_a   1.000
_cell.length_b   1.000
_cell.length_c   1.000
_cell.angle_alpha   90.00
_cell.angle_beta   90.00
_cell.angle_gamma   90.00
#
_symmetry.space_group_name_H-M   'P 1'
#
loop_
_entity.id
_entity.type
_entity.pdbx_description
1 polymer ?
#
loop_
_entity_poly.entity_id
_entity_poly.type
_entity_poly.pdbx_seq_one_letter_code
_entity_poly.pdbx_strand_id
1 'polypeptide(L)'
;MALLGRHAAIHRFGTDLFTGNILFAVFFVLSIGLYCGFQSVIEDVFNRLSTLFRRREVMAIAETPTGEKVSVSTTDVPEIQEQCSTPIPETACVAENKGESKVAIPMNENRPFEVLEIVDGMRHIRFPDGEEAYVGMELSDDEIMIEKSYNDSRDYDAELEEAYNVYLDSMTDEERYDHEHGVTRIQKKREYDEDVGFFSSVCIQDVHKNPDGSTLIEETEQEVYVTPDGSVYYLEDMGPICDFYEKHKDNIESHEEIMTRKQRCDEAFNELKRHEELYNLEQVSFICAYITHTMEQFMESHELDKLHNNAKIWTVNPLARFDTVQLRSNHLSKEDLKHLGYNVGKFLKLKGENIALFIKNVFAESFGTVQVGTIIAKLADRNPGKDRIPLLSAKEMNYLFEHYKRYKTINLDIIPKRLAEEEVKAKLEAAKKKNRK
;
A
#
# COMPACT_ATOMS: atom_id res chain seq x y z
N MET A 1 1.24 8.44 10.92
CA MET A 1 1.96 9.46 10.11
C MET A 1 3.20 10.04 10.79
N ALA A 2 3.09 10.65 11.98
CA ALA A 2 4.26 11.27 12.64
C ALA A 2 5.42 10.30 12.93
N LEU A 3 5.15 9.07 13.37
CA LEU A 3 6.17 8.02 13.58
C LEU A 3 6.89 7.61 12.28
N LEU A 4 6.15 7.54 11.16
CA LEU A 4 6.71 7.25 9.84
C LEU A 4 7.60 8.40 9.35
N GLY A 5 7.19 9.66 9.60
CA GLY A 5 8.02 10.83 9.32
C GLY A 5 9.34 10.84 10.08
N ARG A 6 9.31 10.48 11.37
CA ARG A 6 10.51 10.31 12.19
C ARG A 6 11.41 9.19 11.68
N HIS A 7 10.83 8.03 11.38
CA HIS A 7 11.57 6.88 10.88
C HIS A 7 12.25 7.18 9.55
N ALA A 8 11.56 7.85 8.62
CA ALA A 8 12.14 8.28 7.36
C ALA A 8 13.27 9.31 7.55
N ALA A 9 13.11 10.30 8.44
CA ALA A 9 14.15 11.28 8.72
C ALA A 9 15.47 10.63 9.19
N ILE A 10 15.37 9.70 10.14
CA ILE A 10 16.53 9.04 10.74
C ILE A 10 17.15 8.04 9.76
N HIS A 11 16.36 7.14 9.17
CA HIS A 11 16.89 6.02 8.39
C HIS A 11 17.09 6.30 6.90
N ARG A 12 16.30 7.22 6.31
CA ARG A 12 16.36 7.52 4.87
C ARG A 12 17.13 8.80 4.56
N PHE A 13 17.06 9.80 5.44
CA PHE A 13 17.72 11.09 5.26
C PHE A 13 18.96 11.28 6.15
N GLY A 14 19.25 10.33 7.05
CA GLY A 14 20.45 10.32 7.87
C GLY A 14 20.53 11.48 8.87
N THR A 15 19.39 12.04 9.27
CA THR A 15 19.35 13.14 10.26
C THR A 15 19.59 12.62 11.67
N ASP A 16 20.17 13.43 12.53
CA ASP A 16 20.39 13.10 13.94
C ASP A 16 19.08 12.92 14.71
N LEU A 17 19.18 12.26 15.88
CA LEU A 17 18.03 11.88 16.70
C LEU A 17 17.21 13.10 17.18
N PHE A 18 17.86 14.23 17.41
CA PHE A 18 17.20 15.46 17.86
C PHE A 18 16.35 16.06 16.73
N THR A 19 16.91 16.14 15.52
CA THR A 19 16.18 16.57 14.32
C THR A 19 14.99 15.65 14.00
N GLY A 20 15.16 14.33 14.14
CA GLY A 20 14.07 13.36 13.97
C GLY A 20 12.94 13.55 14.98
N ASN A 21 13.25 13.88 16.23
CA ASN A 21 12.26 14.14 17.27
C ASN A 21 11.53 15.48 17.08
N ILE A 22 12.19 16.50 16.55
CA ILE A 22 11.53 17.77 16.18
C ILE A 22 10.53 17.54 15.05
N LEU A 23 10.92 16.80 14.00
CA LEU A 23 10.02 16.47 12.89
C LEU A 23 8.81 15.66 13.36
N PHE A 24 9.01 14.72 14.29
CA PHE A 24 7.93 14.01 14.94
C PHE A 24 6.92 14.97 15.60
N ALA A 25 7.40 15.90 16.42
CA ALA A 25 6.55 16.85 17.14
C ALA A 25 5.76 17.75 16.17
N VAL A 26 6.40 18.24 15.10
CA VAL A 26 5.75 19.07 14.08
C VAL A 26 4.65 18.29 13.36
N PHE A 27 4.95 17.09 12.87
CA PHE A 27 3.94 16.26 12.20
C PHE A 27 2.81 15.84 13.13
N PHE A 28 3.10 15.62 14.41
CA PHE A 28 2.10 15.27 15.40
C PHE A 28 1.12 16.42 15.64
N VAL A 29 1.62 17.65 15.85
CA VAL A 29 0.76 18.84 16.03
C VAL A 29 -0.03 19.15 14.77
N LEU A 30 0.57 19.03 13.57
CA LEU A 30 -0.13 19.22 12.31
C LEU A 30 -1.22 18.17 12.10
N SER A 31 -0.97 16.90 12.45
CA SER A 31 -1.96 15.84 12.32
C SER A 31 -3.15 16.05 13.26
N ILE A 32 -2.89 16.51 14.48
CA ILE A 32 -3.96 16.88 15.44
C ILE A 32 -4.75 18.09 14.92
N GLY A 33 -4.06 19.13 14.45
CA GLY A 33 -4.73 20.32 13.90
C GLY A 33 -5.60 20.00 12.68
N LEU A 34 -5.12 19.10 11.81
CA LEU A 34 -5.87 18.63 10.65
C LEU A 34 -7.04 17.74 11.07
N TYR A 35 -6.85 16.85 12.04
CA TYR A 35 -7.94 16.03 12.60
C TYR A 35 -9.05 16.89 13.23
N CYS A 36 -8.69 17.88 14.06
CA CYS A 36 -9.66 18.80 14.64
C CYS A 36 -10.33 19.69 13.58
N GLY A 37 -9.59 20.15 12.57
CA GLY A 37 -10.12 21.01 11.50
C GLY A 37 -11.06 20.29 10.53
N PHE A 38 -10.86 18.99 10.32
CA PHE A 38 -11.70 18.15 9.47
C PHE A 38 -12.64 17.26 10.26
N GLN A 39 -12.80 17.44 11.57
CA GLN A 39 -13.63 16.59 12.41
C GLN A 39 -15.05 16.45 11.84
N SER A 40 -15.68 17.57 11.44
CA SER A 40 -17.02 17.55 10.84
C SER A 40 -17.09 16.87 9.47
N VAL A 41 -16.03 16.92 8.66
CA VAL A 41 -15.99 16.31 7.32
C VAL A 41 -15.68 14.82 7.43
N ILE A 42 -14.76 14.45 8.33
CA ILE A 42 -14.44 13.05 8.65
C ILE A 42 -15.68 12.38 9.23
N GLU A 43 -16.40 13.05 10.13
CA GLU A 43 -17.63 12.55 10.75
C GLU A 43 -18.78 12.46 9.74
N ASP A 44 -18.93 13.40 8.79
CA ASP A 44 -19.91 13.29 7.68
C ASP A 44 -19.55 12.16 6.69
N VAL A 45 -18.26 11.98 6.39
CA VAL A 45 -17.77 10.86 5.58
C VAL A 45 -17.93 9.53 6.30
N PHE A 46 -17.67 9.47 7.61
CA PHE A 46 -17.89 8.27 8.43
C PHE A 46 -19.37 7.97 8.59
N ASN A 47 -20.24 8.99 8.68
CA ASN A 47 -21.68 8.81 8.71
C ASN A 47 -22.20 8.31 7.35
N ARG A 48 -21.70 8.84 6.23
CA ARG A 48 -21.99 8.31 4.88
C ARG A 48 -21.44 6.90 4.65
N LEU A 49 -20.25 6.58 5.16
CA LEU A 49 -19.72 5.22 5.14
C LEU A 49 -20.53 4.30 6.06
N SER A 50 -20.98 4.78 7.21
CA SER A 50 -21.82 4.01 8.14
C SER A 50 -23.18 3.71 7.53
N THR A 51 -23.71 4.56 6.63
CA THR A 51 -24.92 4.22 5.85
C THR A 51 -24.68 3.16 4.77
N LEU A 52 -23.44 2.98 4.31
CA LEU A 52 -23.06 1.88 3.41
C LEU A 52 -22.77 0.58 4.17
N PHE A 53 -22.35 0.66 5.44
CA PHE A 53 -22.06 -0.47 6.31
C PHE A 53 -23.16 -0.77 7.36
N ARG A 54 -24.30 -0.05 7.30
CA ARG A 54 -25.46 -0.38 8.13
C ARG A 54 -26.10 -1.61 7.52
N ARG A 55 -25.70 -2.75 8.07
CA ARG A 55 -26.42 -4.04 8.11
C ARG A 55 -27.90 -3.76 7.82
N ARG A 56 -28.34 -4.15 6.63
CA ARG A 56 -29.75 -4.18 6.25
C ARG A 56 -30.40 -5.09 7.29
N GLU A 57 -31.02 -4.51 8.31
CA GLU A 57 -31.97 -5.24 9.14
C GLU A 57 -32.99 -5.81 8.16
N VAL A 58 -32.93 -7.13 7.99
CA VAL A 58 -33.90 -7.88 7.20
C VAL A 58 -35.23 -7.71 7.94
N MET A 59 -36.04 -6.74 7.52
CA MET A 59 -37.48 -6.82 7.72
C MET A 59 -37.94 -8.02 6.90
N ALA A 60 -38.16 -9.14 7.58
CA ALA A 60 -38.88 -10.26 7.01
C ALA A 60 -40.29 -9.79 6.64
N ILE A 61 -40.52 -9.58 5.34
CA ILE A 61 -41.86 -9.52 4.78
C ILE A 61 -42.18 -10.95 4.38
N ALA A 62 -42.86 -11.68 5.27
CA ALA A 62 -43.56 -12.87 4.86
C ALA A 62 -44.80 -12.43 4.08
N GLU A 63 -44.83 -12.71 2.78
CA GLU A 63 -46.06 -12.60 1.98
C GLU A 63 -46.94 -13.82 2.27
N THR A 64 -48.07 -13.60 2.95
CA THR A 64 -49.21 -14.53 2.87
C THR A 64 -50.16 -14.10 1.76
N PRO A 65 -50.82 -15.03 1.05
CA PRO A 65 -51.53 -14.75 -0.19
C PRO A 65 -52.93 -14.20 0.08
N THR A 66 -53.05 -13.05 0.73
CA THR A 66 -54.25 -12.19 0.64
C THR A 66 -53.92 -10.82 1.24
N GLY A 67 -53.89 -9.80 0.38
CA GLY A 67 -53.48 -8.46 0.77
C GLY A 67 -54.49 -7.75 1.67
N GLU A 68 -54.06 -7.40 2.89
CA GLU A 68 -54.53 -6.22 3.62
C GLU A 68 -53.48 -5.76 4.64
N LYS A 69 -53.26 -4.44 4.76
CA LYS A 69 -52.24 -3.83 5.64
C LYS A 69 -52.85 -3.50 7.00
N VAL A 70 -52.27 -4.02 8.09
CA VAL A 70 -52.47 -3.48 9.44
C VAL A 70 -51.15 -3.47 10.21
N SER A 71 -50.83 -2.31 10.78
CA SER A 71 -49.73 -2.07 11.73
C SER A 71 -50.11 -2.51 13.14
N VAL A 72 -49.29 -3.30 13.83
CA VAL A 72 -49.31 -3.37 15.30
C VAL A 72 -47.89 -3.56 15.84
N SER A 73 -47.56 -2.69 16.78
CA SER A 73 -46.39 -2.69 17.65
C SER A 73 -46.62 -3.51 18.92
N THR A 74 -45.49 -3.86 19.55
CA THR A 74 -45.28 -4.09 20.99
C THR A 74 -45.18 -5.55 21.44
N THR A 75 -43.97 -5.86 21.95
CA THR A 75 -43.62 -6.60 23.19
C THR A 75 -44.64 -7.63 23.70
N ASP A 76 -44.21 -8.89 23.82
CA ASP A 76 -44.05 -9.58 25.12
C ASP A 76 -43.52 -11.01 24.94
N VAL A 77 -42.63 -11.40 25.85
CA VAL A 77 -42.09 -12.75 26.11
C VAL A 77 -43.17 -13.58 26.82
N PRO A 78 -43.36 -14.88 26.51
CA PRO A 78 -42.93 -15.96 27.41
C PRO A 78 -42.37 -17.19 26.63
N GLU A 79 -41.20 -17.73 26.99
CA GLU A 79 -40.95 -18.72 28.06
C GLU A 79 -41.33 -20.18 27.69
N ILE A 80 -40.28 -20.95 27.37
CA ILE A 80 -40.01 -22.38 27.66
C ILE A 80 -41.07 -23.45 27.30
N GLN A 81 -40.71 -24.36 26.38
CA GLN A 81 -40.63 -25.79 26.72
C GLN A 81 -39.81 -26.60 25.71
N GLU A 82 -38.76 -27.26 26.23
CA GLU A 82 -38.11 -28.41 25.62
C GLU A 82 -39.15 -29.49 25.28
N GLN A 83 -39.09 -30.07 24.09
CA GLN A 83 -39.46 -31.47 23.91
C GLN A 83 -38.76 -32.13 22.71
N CYS A 84 -38.14 -33.24 23.08
CA CYS A 84 -37.44 -34.25 22.29
C CYS A 84 -38.32 -34.89 21.21
N SER A 85 -37.72 -35.33 20.09
CA SER A 85 -38.34 -36.26 19.13
C SER A 85 -37.49 -37.53 18.94
N THR A 86 -37.97 -38.55 19.66
CA THR A 86 -38.05 -40.02 19.45
C THR A 86 -37.29 -40.79 18.35
N PRO A 87 -36.88 -42.04 18.66
CA PRO A 87 -36.43 -43.08 17.72
C PRO A 87 -37.57 -43.94 17.12
N ILE A 88 -37.22 -44.74 16.08
CA ILE A 88 -38.05 -45.59 15.18
C ILE A 88 -37.78 -47.09 15.54
N PRO A 89 -38.71 -48.07 15.32
CA PRO A 89 -39.39 -48.80 16.39
C PRO A 89 -39.02 -50.29 16.52
N GLU A 90 -39.47 -50.87 17.64
CA GLU A 90 -39.40 -52.28 17.99
C GLU A 90 -40.31 -53.19 17.12
N THR A 91 -39.87 -54.43 16.91
CA THR A 91 -40.78 -55.57 16.85
C THR A 91 -40.18 -56.72 17.69
N ALA A 92 -41.00 -57.21 18.61
CA ALA A 92 -40.67 -58.08 19.72
C ALA A 92 -40.28 -59.52 19.35
N CYS A 93 -39.44 -60.15 20.17
CA CYS A 93 -39.43 -61.60 20.43
C CYS A 93 -38.88 -61.90 21.84
N VAL A 94 -39.80 -62.25 22.74
CA VAL A 94 -39.77 -63.26 23.82
C VAL A 94 -38.43 -63.65 24.48
N ALA A 95 -38.39 -63.47 25.79
CA ALA A 95 -37.38 -63.98 26.72
C ALA A 95 -37.44 -65.51 26.89
N GLU A 96 -36.28 -66.16 26.87
CA GLU A 96 -36.06 -67.47 27.50
C GLU A 96 -34.86 -67.40 28.46
N ASN A 97 -35.15 -67.73 29.72
CA ASN A 97 -34.18 -67.94 30.79
C ASN A 97 -33.26 -69.14 30.48
N LYS A 98 -31.95 -68.93 30.52
CA LYS A 98 -30.92 -69.95 30.82
C LYS A 98 -29.98 -69.29 31.82
N GLY A 99 -30.00 -69.66 33.10
CA GLY A 99 -29.60 -70.96 33.59
C GLY A 99 -28.15 -70.84 34.08
N GLU A 100 -27.98 -70.34 35.31
CA GLU A 100 -26.69 -70.30 36.01
C GLU A 100 -26.04 -71.69 35.99
N SER A 101 -24.81 -71.76 35.48
CA SER A 101 -23.95 -72.93 35.67
C SER A 101 -22.65 -72.47 36.31
N LYS A 102 -22.60 -72.54 37.64
CA LYS A 102 -21.37 -72.41 38.41
C LYS A 102 -20.47 -73.61 38.11
N VAL A 103 -19.52 -73.44 37.20
CA VAL A 103 -18.44 -74.40 37.00
C VAL A 103 -17.36 -74.12 38.04
N ALA A 104 -17.18 -75.06 38.98
CA ALA A 104 -16.12 -75.00 39.98
C ALA A 104 -14.75 -75.13 39.30
N ILE A 105 -13.86 -74.17 39.52
CA ILE A 105 -12.48 -74.19 39.02
C ILE A 105 -11.59 -74.91 40.05
N PRO A 106 -10.89 -76.01 39.68
CA PRO A 106 -9.93 -76.64 40.56
C PRO A 106 -8.69 -75.75 40.74
N MET A 107 -8.28 -75.50 41.98
CA MET A 107 -7.04 -74.82 42.34
C MET A 107 -5.84 -75.57 41.77
N ASN A 108 -5.03 -74.89 40.97
CA ASN A 108 -3.70 -75.35 40.57
C ASN A 108 -2.72 -74.32 41.16
N GLU A 109 -1.90 -74.75 42.12
CA GLU A 109 -1.12 -73.88 43.03
C GLU A 109 0.04 -73.12 42.34
N ASN A 110 0.23 -73.26 41.01
CA ASN A 110 1.33 -72.65 40.27
C ASN A 110 0.90 -71.70 39.13
N ARG A 111 -0.34 -71.18 39.13
CA ARG A 111 -0.78 -70.23 38.10
C ARG A 111 -0.27 -68.81 38.36
N PRO A 112 0.19 -68.07 37.33
CA PRO A 112 0.76 -66.73 37.49
C PRO A 112 -0.28 -65.62 37.74
N PHE A 113 -1.58 -65.93 37.69
CA PHE A 113 -2.71 -65.02 37.96
C PHE A 113 -3.88 -65.78 38.60
N GLU A 114 -4.75 -65.07 39.32
CA GLU A 114 -5.99 -65.60 39.91
C GLU A 114 -7.11 -65.56 38.88
N VAL A 115 -7.93 -66.62 38.78
CA VAL A 115 -9.15 -66.61 37.93
C VAL A 115 -10.35 -66.32 38.83
N LEU A 116 -10.99 -65.17 38.62
CA LEU A 116 -12.09 -64.66 39.42
C LEU A 116 -13.43 -65.27 38.99
N GLU A 117 -13.73 -65.24 37.69
CA GLU A 117 -14.97 -65.75 37.12
C GLU A 117 -14.76 -66.21 35.67
N ILE A 118 -15.65 -67.08 35.17
CA ILE A 118 -15.74 -67.41 33.74
C ILE A 118 -17.09 -66.93 33.23
N VAL A 119 -17.08 -65.96 32.33
CA VAL A 119 -18.29 -65.35 31.75
C VAL A 119 -18.19 -65.44 30.23
N ASP A 120 -19.21 -66.02 29.61
CA ASP A 120 -19.40 -66.07 28.14
C ASP A 120 -18.16 -66.51 27.34
N GLY A 121 -17.50 -67.59 27.77
CA GLY A 121 -16.31 -68.12 27.09
C GLY A 121 -15.01 -67.34 27.33
N MET A 122 -15.00 -66.40 28.27
CA MET A 122 -13.81 -65.67 28.73
C MET A 122 -13.55 -65.92 30.22
N ARG A 123 -12.27 -65.90 30.60
CA ARG A 123 -11.77 -65.91 31.98
C ARG A 123 -11.55 -64.47 32.43
N HIS A 124 -12.24 -64.05 33.48
CA HIS A 124 -11.88 -62.86 34.24
C HIS A 124 -10.73 -63.24 35.17
N ILE A 125 -9.58 -62.61 35.00
CA ILE A 125 -8.36 -62.89 35.76
C ILE A 125 -7.86 -61.66 36.49
N ARG A 126 -7.14 -61.86 37.59
CA ARG A 126 -6.42 -60.82 38.33
C ARG A 126 -4.94 -61.18 38.44
N PHE A 127 -4.09 -60.26 38.03
CA PHE A 127 -2.63 -60.37 38.12
C PHE A 127 -2.13 -60.03 39.54
N PRO A 128 -0.89 -60.41 39.90
CA PRO A 128 -0.34 -60.17 41.24
C PRO A 128 -0.18 -58.68 41.62
N ASP A 129 -0.12 -57.79 40.64
CA ASP A 129 -0.10 -56.32 40.80
C ASP A 129 -1.49 -55.72 41.06
N GLY A 130 -2.55 -56.53 40.98
CA GLY A 130 -3.93 -56.13 41.21
C GLY A 130 -4.71 -55.76 39.96
N GLU A 131 -4.08 -55.76 38.77
CA GLU A 131 -4.76 -55.50 37.51
C GLU A 131 -5.67 -56.67 37.13
N GLU A 132 -6.82 -56.36 36.52
CA GLU A 132 -7.81 -57.34 36.10
C GLU A 132 -8.00 -57.30 34.59
N ALA A 133 -8.18 -58.47 33.97
CA ALA A 133 -8.40 -58.61 32.54
C ALA A 133 -9.41 -59.70 32.21
N TYR A 134 -10.07 -59.59 31.06
CA TYR A 134 -10.89 -60.66 30.48
C TYR A 134 -10.13 -61.28 29.31
N VAL A 135 -9.83 -62.56 29.41
CA VAL A 135 -9.01 -63.29 28.42
C VAL A 135 -9.77 -64.51 27.90
N GLY A 136 -9.65 -64.80 26.61
CA GLY A 136 -10.32 -65.96 26.00
C GLY A 136 -9.94 -67.28 26.69
N MET A 137 -10.88 -68.23 26.75
CA MET A 137 -10.59 -69.58 27.26
C MET A 137 -9.58 -70.36 26.41
N GLU A 138 -9.38 -69.96 25.15
CA GLU A 138 -8.48 -70.65 24.20
C GLU A 138 -7.01 -70.28 24.39
N LEU A 139 -6.71 -69.19 25.11
CA LEU A 139 -5.34 -68.74 25.36
C LEU A 139 -4.67 -69.60 26.45
N SER A 140 -3.40 -69.93 26.30
CA SER A 140 -2.61 -70.55 27.37
C SER A 140 -2.19 -69.52 28.42
N ASP A 141 -1.85 -69.98 29.62
CA ASP A 141 -1.37 -69.10 30.70
C ASP A 141 -0.07 -68.38 30.29
N ASP A 142 0.77 -69.01 29.47
CA ASP A 142 2.00 -68.41 28.93
C ASP A 142 1.69 -67.30 27.90
N GLU A 143 0.71 -67.51 27.02
CA GLU A 143 0.29 -66.48 26.04
C GLU A 143 -0.29 -65.24 26.73
N ILE A 144 -1.06 -65.43 27.80
CA ILE A 144 -1.60 -64.33 28.62
C ILE A 144 -0.48 -63.52 29.26
N MET A 145 0.54 -64.19 29.82
CA MET A 145 1.67 -63.50 30.43
C MET A 145 2.55 -62.78 29.40
N ILE A 146 2.70 -63.34 28.21
CA ILE A 146 3.39 -62.67 27.09
C ILE A 146 2.63 -61.41 26.68
N GLU A 147 1.30 -61.48 26.51
CA GLU A 147 0.46 -60.34 26.15
C GLU A 147 0.46 -59.24 27.23
N LYS A 148 0.39 -59.61 28.50
CA LYS A 148 0.53 -58.65 29.62
C LYS A 148 1.91 -57.97 29.57
N SER A 149 2.98 -58.74 29.44
CA SER A 149 4.34 -58.17 29.36
C SER A 149 4.53 -57.24 28.17
N TYR A 150 3.85 -57.52 27.05
CA TYR A 150 3.84 -56.69 25.87
C TYR A 150 3.08 -55.37 26.13
N ASN A 151 1.89 -55.43 26.73
CA ASN A 151 1.09 -54.24 27.07
C ASN A 151 1.75 -53.38 28.17
N ASP A 152 2.32 -54.00 29.22
CA ASP A 152 3.06 -53.30 30.28
C ASP A 152 4.32 -52.59 29.75
N SER A 153 4.87 -53.07 28.62
CA SER A 153 6.02 -52.46 27.95
C SER A 153 5.66 -51.35 26.96
N ARG A 154 4.38 -51.20 26.60
CA ARG A 154 3.91 -50.14 25.69
C ARG A 154 3.61 -48.88 26.48
N ASP A 155 4.23 -47.79 26.05
CA ASP A 155 3.91 -46.46 26.53
C ASP A 155 2.83 -45.86 25.63
N TYR A 156 1.57 -46.11 25.99
CA TYR A 156 0.42 -45.62 25.22
C TYR A 156 0.41 -44.09 25.11
N ASP A 157 0.94 -43.37 26.09
CA ASP A 157 1.03 -41.91 26.06
C ASP A 157 2.07 -41.47 25.04
N ALA A 158 3.22 -42.13 24.97
CA ALA A 158 4.25 -41.86 23.96
C ALA A 158 3.77 -42.22 22.54
N GLU A 159 3.06 -43.33 22.37
CA GLU A 159 2.49 -43.72 21.07
C GLU A 159 1.39 -42.75 20.62
N LEU A 160 0.56 -42.25 21.54
CA LEU A 160 -0.48 -41.26 21.24
C LEU A 160 0.13 -39.90 20.88
N GLU A 161 1.18 -39.49 21.59
CA GLU A 161 1.93 -38.26 21.30
C GLU A 161 2.63 -38.35 19.94
N GLU A 162 3.22 -39.51 19.59
CA GLU A 162 3.79 -39.74 18.26
C GLU A 162 2.71 -39.66 17.17
N ALA A 163 1.56 -40.30 17.38
CA ALA A 163 0.43 -40.24 16.45
C ALA A 163 -0.12 -38.80 16.28
N TYR A 164 -0.19 -38.03 17.37
CA TYR A 164 -0.62 -36.63 17.33
C TYR A 164 0.39 -35.76 16.59
N ASN A 165 1.70 -35.94 16.81
CA ASN A 165 2.73 -35.21 16.08
C ASN A 165 2.76 -35.56 14.59
N VAL A 166 2.54 -36.83 14.22
CA VAL A 166 2.36 -37.24 12.81
C VAL A 166 1.15 -36.56 12.18
N TYR A 167 0.04 -36.43 12.91
CA TYR A 167 -1.13 -35.68 12.46
C TYR A 167 -0.81 -34.19 12.23
N LEU A 168 -0.12 -33.54 13.17
CA LEU A 168 0.32 -32.13 13.03
C LEU A 168 1.27 -31.91 11.85
N ASP A 169 2.17 -32.86 11.60
CA ASP A 169 3.13 -32.82 10.49
C ASP A 169 2.50 -33.13 9.13
N SER A 170 1.34 -33.79 9.12
CA SER A 170 0.57 -34.04 7.89
C SER A 170 -0.24 -32.83 7.41
N MET A 171 -0.47 -31.85 8.28
CA MET A 171 -1.22 -30.62 7.94
C MET A 171 -0.42 -29.70 7.03
N THR A 172 -1.11 -29.07 6.09
CA THR A 172 -0.60 -27.93 5.34
C THR A 172 -0.39 -26.71 6.25
N ASP A 173 0.38 -25.72 5.78
CA ASP A 173 0.61 -24.48 6.54
C ASP A 173 -0.72 -23.76 6.88
N GLU A 174 -1.72 -23.85 6.01
CA GLU A 174 -3.04 -23.25 6.21
C GLU A 174 -3.87 -24.03 7.24
N GLU A 175 -3.92 -25.35 7.15
CA GLU A 175 -4.61 -26.20 8.12
C GLU A 175 -3.98 -26.09 9.51
N ARG A 176 -2.65 -25.98 9.59
CA ARG A 176 -1.93 -25.76 10.86
C ARG A 176 -2.26 -24.40 11.46
N TYR A 177 -2.27 -23.34 10.65
CA TYR A 177 -2.68 -22.01 11.09
C TYR A 177 -4.11 -22.02 11.63
N ASP A 178 -5.03 -22.66 10.90
CA ASP A 178 -6.43 -22.73 11.29
C ASP A 178 -6.61 -23.51 12.59
N HIS A 179 -5.92 -24.65 12.75
CA HIS A 179 -5.92 -25.46 13.96
C HIS A 179 -5.40 -24.68 15.18
N GLU A 180 -4.28 -23.96 15.05
CA GLU A 180 -3.69 -23.16 16.14
C GLU A 180 -4.58 -21.97 16.57
N HIS A 181 -5.39 -21.43 15.65
CA HIS A 181 -6.19 -20.23 15.87
C HIS A 181 -7.69 -20.50 16.04
N GLY A 182 -8.10 -21.77 16.13
CA GLY A 182 -9.51 -22.16 16.26
C GLY A 182 -10.36 -21.70 15.08
N VAL A 183 -9.79 -21.73 13.87
CA VAL A 183 -10.46 -21.38 12.62
C VAL A 183 -11.06 -22.64 12.01
N THR A 184 -12.33 -22.58 11.64
CA THR A 184 -12.99 -23.60 10.84
C THR A 184 -13.25 -23.01 9.45
N ARG A 185 -12.76 -23.63 8.39
CA ARG A 185 -13.06 -23.23 7.01
C ARG A 185 -14.08 -24.17 6.40
N ILE A 186 -15.06 -23.61 5.72
CA ILE A 186 -16.03 -24.39 4.95
C ILE A 186 -16.12 -23.86 3.53
N GLN A 187 -16.05 -24.75 2.56
CA GLN A 187 -16.22 -24.40 1.15
C GLN A 187 -17.71 -24.47 0.79
N LYS A 188 -18.29 -23.33 0.41
CA LYS A 188 -19.65 -23.24 -0.09
C LYS A 188 -19.64 -23.23 -1.61
N LYS A 189 -20.46 -24.09 -2.20
CA LYS A 189 -20.80 -23.98 -3.63
C LYS A 189 -21.92 -22.98 -3.77
N ARG A 190 -21.72 -21.97 -4.62
CA ARG A 190 -22.81 -21.09 -5.02
C ARG A 190 -23.73 -21.87 -5.96
N GLU A 191 -25.02 -21.93 -5.63
CA GLU A 191 -26.03 -22.45 -6.54
C GLU A 191 -26.50 -21.30 -7.43
N TYR A 192 -26.40 -21.48 -8.75
CA TYR A 192 -26.98 -20.59 -9.74
C TYR A 192 -28.31 -21.19 -10.20
N ASP A 193 -29.33 -20.35 -10.36
CA ASP A 193 -30.65 -20.78 -10.86
C ASP A 193 -30.62 -21.16 -12.35
N GLU A 194 -29.57 -20.77 -13.07
CA GLU A 194 -29.40 -20.99 -14.51
C GLU A 194 -27.96 -21.41 -14.85
N ASP A 195 -27.80 -22.18 -15.93
CA ASP A 195 -26.50 -22.66 -16.42
C ASP A 195 -25.81 -21.53 -17.19
N VAL A 196 -24.72 -20.99 -16.64
CA VAL A 196 -24.04 -19.82 -17.19
C VAL A 196 -22.60 -20.18 -17.61
N GLY A 197 -22.24 -19.81 -18.84
CA GLY A 197 -20.91 -20.10 -19.40
C GLY A 197 -19.86 -19.05 -19.01
N PHE A 198 -18.73 -19.46 -18.44
CA PHE A 198 -17.72 -18.53 -17.88
C PHE A 198 -16.25 -18.87 -18.14
N PHE A 199 -15.41 -17.86 -17.89
CA PHE A 199 -13.97 -17.83 -18.18
C PHE A 199 -13.06 -17.85 -16.92
N SER A 200 -13.54 -17.53 -15.72
CA SER A 200 -12.74 -17.55 -14.47
C SER A 200 -13.58 -17.48 -13.17
N SER A 201 -12.99 -17.83 -12.02
CA SER A 201 -13.59 -17.72 -10.67
C SER A 201 -12.62 -17.07 -9.67
N VAL A 202 -13.16 -16.38 -8.65
CA VAL A 202 -12.42 -15.82 -7.51
C VAL A 202 -12.99 -16.36 -6.20
N CYS A 203 -12.11 -16.65 -5.24
CA CYS A 203 -12.54 -17.05 -3.89
C CYS A 203 -12.92 -15.81 -3.08
N ILE A 204 -14.10 -15.85 -2.47
CA ILE A 204 -14.61 -14.85 -1.53
C ILE A 204 -14.77 -15.50 -0.18
N GLN A 205 -14.28 -14.82 0.85
CA GLN A 205 -14.28 -15.31 2.22
C GLN A 205 -15.20 -14.47 3.09
N ASP A 206 -16.21 -15.11 3.68
CA ASP A 206 -17.05 -14.51 4.72
C ASP A 206 -16.57 -14.98 6.11
N VAL A 207 -16.05 -14.03 6.89
CA VAL A 207 -15.43 -14.30 8.18
C VAL A 207 -16.43 -14.03 9.31
N HIS A 208 -16.77 -15.08 10.04
CA HIS A 208 -17.68 -15.07 11.18
C HIS A 208 -16.89 -15.34 12.46
N LYS A 209 -16.93 -14.39 13.41
CA LYS A 209 -16.29 -14.56 14.72
C LYS A 209 -17.33 -15.00 15.75
N ASN A 210 -17.12 -16.16 16.34
CA ASN A 210 -18.01 -16.72 17.34
C ASN A 210 -17.72 -16.14 18.74
N PRO A 211 -18.71 -16.07 19.63
CA PRO A 211 -18.53 -15.58 21.00
C PRO A 211 -17.54 -16.39 21.84
N ASP A 212 -17.31 -17.66 21.49
CA ASP A 212 -16.35 -18.56 22.15
C ASP A 212 -14.89 -18.32 21.74
N GLY A 213 -14.64 -17.36 20.82
CA GLY A 213 -13.32 -17.01 20.32
C GLY A 213 -12.92 -17.76 19.03
N SER A 214 -13.71 -18.76 18.60
CA SER A 214 -13.48 -19.44 17.33
C SER A 214 -13.87 -18.58 16.13
N THR A 215 -13.29 -18.86 14.96
CA THR A 215 -13.60 -18.16 13.71
C THR A 215 -14.09 -19.15 12.66
N LEU A 216 -15.24 -18.90 12.06
CA LEU A 216 -15.71 -19.63 10.88
C LEU A 216 -15.43 -18.79 9.64
N ILE A 217 -14.70 -19.34 8.67
CA ILE A 217 -14.50 -18.71 7.35
C ILE A 217 -15.27 -19.53 6.33
N GLU A 218 -16.23 -18.89 5.68
CA GLU A 218 -16.98 -19.50 4.58
C GLU A 218 -16.38 -19.05 3.26
N GLU A 219 -15.83 -20.00 2.51
CA GLU A 219 -15.19 -19.73 1.23
C GLU A 219 -16.13 -20.07 0.09
N THR A 220 -16.48 -19.07 -0.72
CA THR A 220 -17.36 -19.24 -1.89
C THR A 220 -16.59 -18.87 -3.14
N GLU A 221 -16.57 -19.76 -4.14
CA GLU A 221 -16.09 -19.40 -5.46
C GLU A 221 -17.17 -18.60 -6.20
N GLN A 222 -16.86 -17.36 -6.54
CA GLN A 222 -17.71 -16.50 -7.36
C GLN A 222 -17.15 -16.40 -8.78
N GLU A 223 -18.02 -16.62 -9.76
CA GLU A 223 -17.67 -16.51 -11.17
C GLU A 223 -17.62 -15.04 -11.61
N VAL A 224 -16.60 -14.71 -12.40
CA VAL A 224 -16.31 -13.34 -12.82
C VAL A 224 -15.85 -13.27 -14.28
N TYR A 225 -16.01 -12.09 -14.87
CA TYR A 225 -15.40 -11.75 -16.15
C TYR A 225 -14.15 -10.91 -15.93
N VAL A 226 -13.04 -11.32 -16.54
CA VAL A 226 -11.76 -10.61 -16.46
C VAL A 226 -11.42 -10.04 -17.83
N THR A 227 -11.22 -8.72 -17.92
CA THR A 227 -10.80 -8.05 -19.15
C THR A 227 -9.32 -8.24 -19.43
N PRO A 228 -8.84 -8.03 -20.68
CA PRO A 228 -7.41 -8.15 -21.02
C PRO A 228 -6.46 -7.24 -20.25
N ASP A 229 -6.96 -6.16 -19.65
CA ASP A 229 -6.19 -5.26 -18.78
C ASP A 229 -6.21 -5.67 -17.29
N GLY A 230 -6.88 -6.77 -16.96
CA GLY A 230 -6.96 -7.35 -15.61
C GLY A 230 -8.10 -6.82 -14.75
N SER A 231 -9.04 -6.04 -15.29
CA SER A 231 -10.21 -5.60 -14.53
C SER A 231 -11.21 -6.76 -14.32
N VAL A 232 -11.82 -6.84 -13.14
CA VAL A 232 -12.74 -7.93 -12.75
C VAL A 232 -14.16 -7.40 -12.64
N TYR A 233 -15.11 -8.08 -13.27
CA TYR A 233 -16.54 -7.74 -13.27
C TYR A 233 -17.36 -8.94 -12.79
N TYR A 234 -18.21 -8.73 -11.79
CA TYR A 234 -19.08 -9.78 -11.26
C TYR A 234 -20.32 -9.96 -12.12
N LEU A 235 -20.92 -11.15 -12.08
CA LEU A 235 -22.13 -11.45 -12.85
C LEU A 235 -23.29 -10.47 -12.55
N GLU A 236 -23.40 -10.05 -11.29
CA GLU A 236 -24.42 -9.09 -10.84
C GLU A 236 -24.26 -7.70 -11.49
N ASP A 237 -23.03 -7.33 -11.87
CA ASP A 237 -22.73 -6.07 -12.54
C ASP A 237 -23.01 -6.14 -14.04
N MET A 238 -23.08 -7.35 -14.63
CA MET A 238 -23.25 -7.52 -16.07
C MET A 238 -24.61 -7.06 -16.56
N GLY A 239 -25.69 -7.30 -15.82
CA GLY A 239 -27.03 -6.81 -16.18
C GLY A 239 -27.06 -5.29 -16.35
N PRO A 240 -26.71 -4.51 -15.32
CA PRO A 240 -26.60 -3.05 -15.40
C PRO A 240 -25.64 -2.54 -16.48
N ILE A 241 -24.51 -3.22 -16.71
CA ILE A 241 -23.54 -2.84 -17.76
C ILE A 241 -24.14 -3.07 -19.15
N CYS A 242 -24.79 -4.21 -19.38
CA CYS A 242 -25.47 -4.53 -20.63
C CYS A 242 -26.63 -3.56 -20.88
N ASP A 243 -27.44 -3.24 -19.87
CA ASP A 243 -28.54 -2.28 -19.97
C ASP A 243 -28.03 -0.87 -20.29
N PHE A 244 -26.94 -0.45 -19.66
CA PHE A 244 -26.28 0.82 -19.97
C PHE A 244 -25.77 0.84 -21.40
N TYR A 245 -25.09 -0.23 -21.83
CA TYR A 245 -24.60 -0.36 -23.19
C TYR A 245 -25.76 -0.31 -24.19
N GLU A 246 -26.80 -1.12 -24.03
CA GLU A 246 -27.96 -1.14 -24.93
C GLU A 246 -28.69 0.21 -25.01
N LYS A 247 -28.86 0.88 -23.87
CA LYS A 247 -29.50 2.20 -23.81
C LYS A 247 -28.68 3.29 -24.50
N HIS A 248 -27.36 3.16 -24.50
CA HIS A 248 -26.45 4.19 -24.95
C HIS A 248 -25.63 3.80 -26.19
N LYS A 249 -25.79 2.60 -26.77
CA LYS A 249 -24.96 2.08 -27.88
C LYS A 249 -24.94 2.98 -29.11
N ASP A 250 -26.02 3.70 -29.37
CA ASP A 250 -26.15 4.63 -30.49
C ASP A 250 -25.53 6.02 -30.21
N ASN A 251 -25.21 6.31 -28.94
CA ASN A 251 -24.63 7.58 -28.47
C ASN A 251 -23.26 7.42 -27.80
N ILE A 252 -22.83 6.19 -27.53
CA ILE A 252 -21.51 5.85 -27.04
C ILE A 252 -20.57 6.00 -28.22
N GLU A 253 -19.56 6.85 -28.04
CA GLU A 253 -18.43 6.98 -28.96
C GLU A 253 -17.94 5.58 -29.33
N SER A 254 -17.92 5.26 -30.62
CA SER A 254 -17.57 3.92 -31.08
C SER A 254 -16.17 3.55 -30.60
N HIS A 255 -15.88 2.25 -30.48
CA HIS A 255 -14.55 1.80 -30.07
C HIS A 255 -13.43 2.38 -30.95
N GLU A 256 -13.69 2.53 -32.26
CA GLU A 256 -12.77 3.15 -33.21
C GLU A 256 -12.55 4.65 -32.92
N GLU A 257 -13.60 5.39 -32.58
CA GLU A 257 -13.51 6.79 -32.20
C GLU A 257 -12.75 6.98 -30.87
N ILE A 258 -13.00 6.13 -29.87
CA ILE A 258 -12.27 6.13 -28.59
C ILE A 258 -10.77 5.88 -28.82
N MET A 259 -10.44 4.87 -29.63
CA MET A 259 -9.05 4.52 -29.95
C MET A 259 -8.37 5.66 -30.74
N THR A 260 -9.07 6.25 -31.70
CA THR A 260 -8.57 7.38 -32.49
C THR A 260 -8.32 8.60 -31.60
N ARG A 261 -9.23 8.90 -30.67
CA ARG A 261 -9.09 10.01 -29.72
C ARG A 261 -7.91 9.79 -28.77
N LYS A 262 -7.75 8.59 -28.22
CA LYS A 262 -6.58 8.21 -27.40
C LYS A 262 -5.29 8.41 -28.19
N GLN A 263 -5.22 7.94 -29.42
CA GLN A 263 -4.05 8.11 -30.29
C GLN A 263 -3.72 9.60 -30.48
N ARG A 264 -4.71 10.45 -30.78
CA ARG A 264 -4.51 11.91 -30.90
C ARG A 264 -4.02 12.55 -29.60
N CYS A 265 -4.53 12.11 -28.46
CA CYS A 265 -4.05 12.58 -27.15
C CYS A 265 -2.58 12.17 -26.91
N ASP A 266 -2.22 10.94 -27.21
CA ASP A 266 -0.85 10.43 -27.07
C ASP A 266 0.12 11.17 -28.02
N GLU A 267 -0.30 11.43 -29.27
CA GLU A 267 0.46 12.22 -30.24
C GLU A 267 0.69 13.66 -29.75
N ALA A 268 -0.37 14.33 -29.28
CA ALA A 268 -0.28 15.68 -28.74
C ALA A 268 0.61 15.75 -27.49
N PHE A 269 0.53 14.75 -26.61
CA PHE A 269 1.38 14.63 -25.43
C PHE A 269 2.86 14.47 -25.83
N ASN A 270 3.15 13.60 -26.80
CA ASN A 270 4.51 13.37 -27.30
C ASN A 270 5.08 14.59 -28.03
N GLU A 271 4.26 15.35 -28.75
CA GLU A 271 4.65 16.62 -29.36
C GLU A 271 5.00 17.67 -28.29
N LEU A 272 4.18 17.79 -27.25
CA LEU A 272 4.42 18.70 -26.13
C LEU A 272 5.73 18.36 -25.40
N LYS A 273 5.97 17.06 -25.15
CA LYS A 273 7.22 16.58 -24.56
C LYS A 273 8.44 16.92 -25.42
N ARG A 274 8.37 16.72 -26.74
CA ARG A 274 9.45 17.10 -27.66
C ARG A 274 9.71 18.60 -27.66
N HIS A 275 8.67 19.43 -27.62
CA HIS A 275 8.82 20.88 -27.51
C HIS A 275 9.47 21.31 -26.20
N GLU A 276 9.10 20.67 -25.08
CA GLU A 276 9.72 20.91 -23.78
C GLU A 276 11.22 20.52 -23.78
N GLU A 277 11.57 19.36 -24.34
CA GLU A 277 12.97 18.92 -24.47
C GLU A 277 13.80 19.89 -25.33
N LEU A 278 13.27 20.34 -26.47
CA LEU A 278 13.93 21.34 -27.32
C LEU A 278 14.11 22.67 -26.59
N TYR A 279 13.09 23.13 -25.88
CA TYR A 279 13.15 24.36 -25.11
C TYR A 279 14.19 24.29 -23.99
N ASN A 280 14.26 23.15 -23.29
CA ASN A 280 15.28 22.89 -22.26
C ASN A 280 16.69 22.88 -22.86
N LEU A 281 16.88 22.28 -24.04
CA LEU A 281 18.16 22.29 -24.75
C LEU A 281 18.59 23.72 -25.13
N GLU A 282 17.67 24.54 -25.62
CA GLU A 282 17.95 25.95 -25.93
C GLU A 282 18.35 26.75 -24.69
N GLN A 283 17.65 26.55 -23.56
CA GLN A 283 18.00 27.19 -22.30
C GLN A 283 19.39 26.78 -21.82
N VAL A 284 19.70 25.48 -21.80
CA VAL A 284 21.02 24.99 -21.39
C VAL A 284 22.11 25.57 -22.29
N SER A 285 21.89 25.55 -23.61
CA SER A 285 22.82 26.11 -24.59
C SER A 285 23.07 27.61 -24.35
N PHE A 286 22.02 28.38 -24.06
CA PHE A 286 22.12 29.79 -23.72
C PHE A 286 22.89 30.03 -22.42
N ILE A 287 22.58 29.29 -21.36
CA ILE A 287 23.25 29.42 -20.07
C ILE A 287 24.74 29.13 -20.20
N CYS A 288 25.12 28.07 -20.92
CA CYS A 288 26.52 27.78 -21.20
C CYS A 288 27.18 28.92 -21.99
N ALA A 289 26.56 29.41 -23.06
CA ALA A 289 27.10 30.52 -23.83
C ALA A 289 27.27 31.81 -22.98
N TYR A 290 26.31 32.10 -22.10
CA TYR A 290 26.40 33.21 -21.16
C TYR A 290 27.54 33.02 -20.15
N ILE A 291 27.69 31.81 -19.61
CA ILE A 291 28.81 31.45 -18.72
C ILE A 291 30.14 31.58 -19.44
N THR A 292 30.31 31.03 -20.66
CA THR A 292 31.52 31.23 -21.48
C THR A 292 31.83 32.72 -21.63
N HIS A 293 30.85 33.50 -22.10
CA HIS A 293 31.03 34.93 -22.33
C HIS A 293 31.47 35.70 -21.07
N THR A 294 31.02 35.28 -19.89
CA THR A 294 31.30 35.97 -18.62
C THR A 294 32.53 35.43 -17.89
N MET A 295 32.82 34.13 -17.99
CA MET A 295 33.76 33.43 -17.11
C MET A 295 35.03 32.91 -17.80
N GLU A 296 35.04 32.77 -19.13
CA GLU A 296 36.17 32.14 -19.87
C GLU A 296 37.53 32.79 -19.58
N GLN A 297 37.58 34.11 -19.42
CA GLN A 297 38.83 34.82 -19.11
C GLN A 297 39.33 34.58 -17.67
N PHE A 298 38.49 34.08 -16.77
CA PHE A 298 38.77 33.97 -15.33
C PHE A 298 39.06 32.54 -14.86
N MET A 299 38.95 31.54 -15.73
CA MET A 299 39.14 30.14 -15.35
C MET A 299 39.77 29.31 -16.48
N GLU A 300 40.35 28.17 -16.14
CA GLU A 300 40.87 27.22 -17.13
C GLU A 300 39.74 26.53 -17.89
N SER A 301 40.00 26.06 -19.11
CA SER A 301 39.00 25.39 -19.96
C SER A 301 38.29 24.24 -19.23
N HIS A 302 39.04 23.39 -18.51
CA HIS A 302 38.48 22.26 -17.78
C HIS A 302 37.65 22.68 -16.55
N GLU A 303 37.95 23.83 -15.93
CA GLU A 303 37.15 24.41 -14.85
C GLU A 303 35.88 25.05 -15.39
N LEU A 304 35.94 25.66 -16.58
CA LEU A 304 34.78 26.17 -17.31
C LEU A 304 33.83 25.02 -17.68
N ASP A 305 34.36 23.89 -18.13
CA ASP A 305 33.57 22.69 -18.43
C ASP A 305 32.84 22.13 -17.20
N LYS A 306 33.49 22.14 -16.03
CA LYS A 306 32.81 21.81 -14.76
C LYS A 306 31.68 22.79 -14.47
N LEU A 307 31.89 24.08 -14.67
CA LEU A 307 30.86 25.09 -14.46
C LEU A 307 29.67 24.92 -15.43
N HIS A 308 29.92 24.58 -16.69
CA HIS A 308 28.88 24.21 -17.65
C HIS A 308 28.09 22.99 -17.21
N ASN A 309 28.77 21.93 -16.76
CA ASN A 309 28.11 20.72 -16.27
C ASN A 309 27.25 21.01 -15.03
N ASN A 310 27.77 21.78 -14.09
CA ASN A 310 27.00 22.24 -12.93
C ASN A 310 25.75 23.00 -13.35
N ALA A 311 25.87 23.95 -14.28
CA ALA A 311 24.75 24.74 -14.78
C ALA A 311 23.70 23.87 -15.49
N LYS A 312 24.14 22.90 -16.30
CA LYS A 312 23.26 21.91 -16.93
C LYS A 312 22.48 21.11 -15.90
N ILE A 313 23.16 20.56 -14.88
CA ILE A 313 22.50 19.83 -13.78
C ILE A 313 21.50 20.75 -13.06
N TRP A 314 21.86 22.02 -12.86
CA TRP A 314 21.04 22.99 -12.13
C TRP A 314 19.70 23.28 -12.82
N THR A 315 19.61 23.13 -14.14
CA THR A 315 18.34 23.27 -14.89
C THR A 315 17.33 22.17 -14.57
N VAL A 316 17.78 21.00 -14.10
CA VAL A 316 16.93 19.83 -13.81
C VAL A 316 16.72 19.65 -12.31
N ASN A 317 17.79 19.80 -11.51
CA ASN A 317 17.76 19.59 -10.07
C ASN A 317 18.42 20.76 -9.32
N PRO A 318 17.62 21.68 -8.75
CA PRO A 318 18.11 22.85 -8.02
C PRO A 318 18.96 22.55 -6.77
N LEU A 319 18.84 21.33 -6.21
CA LEU A 319 19.49 20.88 -4.97
C LEU A 319 20.50 19.74 -5.22
N ALA A 320 20.95 19.57 -6.46
CA ALA A 320 21.97 18.59 -6.79
C ALA A 320 23.28 18.86 -6.04
N ARG A 321 24.16 17.84 -6.01
CA ARG A 321 25.56 18.04 -5.65
C ARG A 321 26.28 18.64 -6.86
N PHE A 322 27.02 19.70 -6.62
CA PHE A 322 27.77 20.42 -7.65
C PHE A 322 29.26 20.28 -7.39
N ASP A 323 30.03 20.20 -8.46
CA ASP A 323 31.48 20.19 -8.38
C ASP A 323 32.00 21.59 -8.07
N THR A 324 32.98 21.69 -7.18
CA THR A 324 33.66 22.96 -6.91
C THR A 324 34.51 23.36 -8.11
N VAL A 325 34.50 24.64 -8.46
CA VAL A 325 35.34 25.20 -9.53
C VAL A 325 36.40 26.15 -8.98
N GLN A 326 37.53 26.23 -9.68
CA GLN A 326 38.65 27.11 -9.34
C GLN A 326 38.78 28.27 -10.33
N LEU A 327 39.07 29.45 -9.81
CA LEU A 327 39.37 30.64 -10.60
C LEU A 327 40.89 30.75 -10.81
N ARG A 328 41.32 31.23 -11.98
CA ARG A 328 42.75 31.51 -12.26
C ARG A 328 43.34 32.57 -11.34
N SER A 329 42.51 33.49 -10.84
CA SER A 329 42.92 34.62 -10.01
C SER A 329 41.75 35.23 -9.24
N ASN A 330 42.06 36.08 -8.27
CA ASN A 330 41.09 36.82 -7.45
C ASN A 330 40.54 38.09 -8.12
N HIS A 331 40.58 38.18 -9.46
CA HIS A 331 40.08 39.36 -10.19
C HIS A 331 38.56 39.50 -10.14
N LEU A 332 37.84 38.40 -9.91
CA LEU A 332 36.41 38.42 -9.61
C LEU A 332 36.19 38.55 -8.11
N SER A 333 35.35 39.50 -7.73
CA SER A 333 34.90 39.66 -6.35
C SER A 333 33.81 38.63 -6.01
N LYS A 334 33.54 38.45 -4.72
CA LYS A 334 32.35 37.71 -4.26
C LYS A 334 31.05 38.32 -4.80
N GLU A 335 31.03 39.62 -5.07
CA GLU A 335 29.87 40.30 -5.66
C GLU A 335 29.63 39.82 -7.10
N ASP A 336 30.69 39.75 -7.91
CA ASP A 336 30.62 39.24 -9.28
C ASP A 336 30.10 37.80 -9.34
N LEU A 337 30.59 36.93 -8.47
CA LEU A 337 30.16 35.54 -8.40
C LEU A 337 28.70 35.41 -7.95
N LYS A 338 28.24 36.29 -7.05
CA LYS A 338 26.81 36.38 -6.71
C LYS A 338 25.99 36.84 -7.91
N HIS A 339 26.44 37.84 -8.67
CA HIS A 339 25.74 38.31 -9.86
C HIS A 339 25.60 37.22 -10.91
N LEU A 340 26.67 36.45 -11.18
CA LEU A 340 26.60 35.30 -12.08
C LEU A 340 25.52 34.31 -11.64
N GLY A 341 25.58 33.87 -10.38
CA GLY A 341 24.60 32.92 -9.83
C GLY A 341 23.19 33.49 -9.81
N TYR A 342 23.02 34.77 -9.49
CA TYR A 342 21.73 35.45 -9.50
C TYR A 342 21.14 35.53 -10.90
N ASN A 343 21.92 35.94 -11.90
CA ASN A 343 21.47 36.10 -13.28
C ASN A 343 20.95 34.77 -13.85
N VAL A 344 21.76 33.71 -13.74
CA VAL A 344 21.38 32.36 -14.19
C VAL A 344 20.22 31.82 -13.36
N GLY A 345 20.29 31.93 -12.03
CA GLY A 345 19.27 31.42 -11.13
C GLY A 345 17.91 32.08 -11.30
N LYS A 346 17.87 33.40 -11.54
CA LYS A 346 16.62 34.13 -11.83
C LYS A 346 16.07 33.83 -13.21
N PHE A 347 16.93 33.64 -14.21
CA PHE A 347 16.51 33.14 -15.52
C PHE A 347 15.81 31.78 -15.40
N LEU A 348 16.35 30.88 -14.58
CA LEU A 348 15.77 29.58 -14.22
C LEU A 348 14.60 29.66 -13.21
N LYS A 349 14.16 30.88 -12.82
CA LYS A 349 13.08 31.12 -11.84
C LYS A 349 13.30 30.47 -10.47
N LEU A 350 14.56 30.32 -10.06
CA LEU A 350 14.91 29.70 -8.78
C LEU A 350 14.77 30.67 -7.59
N LYS A 351 14.50 30.08 -6.42
CA LYS A 351 14.45 30.80 -5.13
C LYS A 351 15.86 31.18 -4.68
N GLY A 352 15.95 32.26 -3.89
CA GLY A 352 17.24 32.78 -3.39
C GLY A 352 18.06 31.75 -2.61
N GLU A 353 17.41 30.87 -1.85
CA GLU A 353 18.05 29.77 -1.12
C GLU A 353 18.83 28.84 -2.05
N ASN A 354 18.20 28.39 -3.16
CA ASN A 354 18.83 27.51 -4.14
C ASN A 354 20.00 28.20 -4.84
N ILE A 355 19.85 29.49 -5.14
CA ILE A 355 20.91 30.32 -5.76
C ILE A 355 22.11 30.45 -4.82
N ALA A 356 21.86 30.80 -3.56
CA ALA A 356 22.91 30.97 -2.56
C ALA A 356 23.65 29.65 -2.28
N LEU A 357 22.93 28.53 -2.23
CA LEU A 357 23.52 27.21 -2.05
C LEU A 357 24.39 26.82 -3.25
N PHE A 358 23.90 27.06 -4.48
CA PHE A 358 24.69 26.85 -5.69
C PHE A 358 25.99 27.66 -5.67
N ILE A 359 25.91 28.97 -5.42
CA ILE A 359 27.09 29.86 -5.36
C ILE A 359 28.08 29.36 -4.30
N LYS A 360 27.59 29.02 -3.10
CA LYS A 360 28.45 28.56 -2.00
C LYS A 360 29.16 27.25 -2.33
N ASN A 361 28.46 26.31 -2.97
CA ASN A 361 29.02 25.00 -3.26
C ASN A 361 29.96 25.06 -4.47
N VAL A 362 29.57 25.73 -5.55
CA VAL A 362 30.37 25.82 -6.78
C VAL A 362 31.61 26.66 -6.56
N PHE A 363 31.50 27.80 -5.88
CA PHE A 363 32.64 28.70 -5.60
C PHE A 363 33.13 28.58 -4.15
N ALA A 364 33.26 27.35 -3.65
CA ALA A 364 33.56 27.06 -2.25
C ALA A 364 34.82 27.77 -1.73
N GLU A 365 35.89 27.84 -2.51
CA GLU A 365 37.12 28.53 -2.13
C GLU A 365 36.89 30.05 -1.92
N SER A 366 36.08 30.66 -2.80
CA SER A 366 35.76 32.09 -2.72
C SER A 366 34.83 32.40 -1.54
N PHE A 367 33.90 31.51 -1.19
CA PHE A 367 32.90 31.78 -0.16
C PHE A 367 33.21 31.17 1.21
N GLY A 368 34.12 30.21 1.33
CA GLY A 368 34.68 29.68 2.58
C GLY A 368 33.66 29.59 3.74
N THR A 369 33.90 30.37 4.79
CA THR A 369 33.08 30.41 6.02
C THR A 369 31.84 31.29 5.93
N VAL A 370 31.58 31.95 4.80
CA VAL A 370 30.40 32.82 4.62
C VAL A 370 29.13 31.98 4.74
N GLN A 371 28.22 32.40 5.61
CA GLN A 371 26.95 31.71 5.82
C GLN A 371 26.01 31.89 4.62
N VAL A 372 25.22 30.85 4.32
CA VAL A 372 24.25 30.89 3.21
C VAL A 372 23.26 32.04 3.38
N GLY A 373 22.80 32.30 4.60
CA GLY A 373 21.92 33.44 4.90
C GLY A 373 22.52 34.80 4.52
N THR A 374 23.83 34.99 4.72
CA THR A 374 24.54 36.20 4.30
C THR A 374 24.59 36.32 2.78
N ILE A 375 24.76 35.21 2.07
CA ILE A 375 24.73 35.21 0.60
C ILE A 375 23.33 35.59 0.12
N ILE A 376 22.28 34.96 0.66
CA ILE A 376 20.86 35.25 0.33
C ILE A 376 20.55 36.73 0.49
N ALA A 377 20.89 37.31 1.66
CA ALA A 377 20.60 38.71 1.97
C ALA A 377 21.26 39.70 1.00
N LYS A 378 22.37 39.29 0.36
CA LYS A 378 23.18 40.12 -0.52
C LYS A 378 23.16 39.67 -1.98
N LEU A 379 22.23 38.79 -2.37
CA LEU A 379 22.18 38.23 -3.73
C LEU A 379 21.94 39.30 -4.82
N ALA A 380 21.26 40.38 -4.47
CA ALA A 380 20.90 41.47 -5.37
C ALA A 380 21.55 42.81 -4.98
N ASP A 381 22.59 42.76 -4.13
CA ASP A 381 23.40 43.94 -3.85
C ASP A 381 24.09 44.38 -5.15
N ARG A 382 24.41 45.67 -5.28
CA ARG A 382 25.14 46.21 -6.43
C ARG A 382 26.27 47.10 -5.92
N ASN A 383 27.45 47.03 -6.53
CA ASN A 383 28.52 48.00 -6.34
C ASN A 383 28.79 48.74 -7.66
N PRO A 384 28.00 49.78 -7.96
CA PRO A 384 28.11 50.48 -9.23
C PRO A 384 29.55 50.95 -9.49
N GLY A 385 30.11 50.52 -10.63
CA GLY A 385 31.44 50.90 -11.11
C GLY A 385 32.59 49.98 -10.71
N LYS A 386 32.35 48.92 -9.93
CA LYS A 386 33.38 47.92 -9.58
C LYS A 386 33.05 46.49 -10.03
N ASP A 387 31.78 46.21 -10.27
CA ASP A 387 31.32 44.90 -10.70
C ASP A 387 31.74 44.62 -12.14
N ARG A 388 32.48 43.54 -12.35
CA ARG A 388 32.87 43.01 -13.67
C ARG A 388 31.73 42.22 -14.32
N ILE A 389 30.88 41.59 -13.50
CA ILE A 389 29.69 40.88 -13.96
C ILE A 389 28.46 41.75 -13.62
N PRO A 390 27.70 42.24 -14.62
CA PRO A 390 26.55 43.08 -14.35
C PRO A 390 25.42 42.28 -13.68
N LEU A 391 24.73 42.87 -12.71
CA LEU A 391 23.53 42.28 -12.11
C LEU A 391 22.32 42.52 -13.02
N LEU A 392 21.79 41.45 -13.60
CA LEU A 392 20.68 41.45 -14.55
C LEU A 392 19.38 40.94 -13.90
N SER A 393 18.27 41.55 -14.26
CA SER A 393 16.93 41.04 -13.94
C SER A 393 16.56 39.87 -14.83
N ALA A 394 15.57 39.07 -14.41
CA ALA A 394 15.04 37.98 -15.22
C ALA A 394 14.55 38.45 -16.61
N LYS A 395 14.00 39.68 -16.67
CA LYS A 395 13.54 40.29 -17.92
C LYS A 395 14.70 40.60 -18.87
N GLU A 396 15.80 41.14 -18.35
CA GLU A 396 17.00 41.44 -19.14
C GLU A 396 17.68 40.15 -19.62
N MET A 397 17.73 39.11 -18.77
CA MET A 397 18.20 37.78 -19.18
C MET A 397 17.34 37.19 -20.30
N ASN A 398 16.02 37.38 -20.28
CA ASN A 398 15.15 36.94 -21.37
C ASN A 398 15.44 37.68 -22.68
N TYR A 399 15.83 38.96 -22.65
CA TYR A 399 16.26 39.65 -23.87
C TYR A 399 17.52 39.02 -24.46
N LEU A 400 18.49 38.68 -23.61
CA LEU A 400 19.70 37.98 -24.05
C LEU A 400 19.35 36.61 -24.62
N PHE A 401 18.43 35.88 -24.00
CA PHE A 401 17.98 34.58 -24.47
C PHE A 401 17.33 34.66 -25.85
N GLU A 402 16.40 35.60 -26.06
CA GLU A 402 15.74 35.78 -27.37
C GLU A 402 16.73 36.22 -28.46
N HIS A 403 17.72 37.04 -28.12
CA HIS A 403 18.80 37.38 -29.05
C HIS A 403 19.67 36.17 -29.37
N TYR A 404 20.05 35.40 -28.35
CA TYR A 404 20.83 34.18 -28.52
C TYR A 404 20.10 33.14 -29.37
N LYS A 405 18.78 32.96 -29.20
CA LYS A 405 17.99 32.06 -30.05
C LYS A 405 18.14 32.38 -31.53
N ARG A 406 18.16 33.67 -31.87
CA ARG A 406 18.25 34.15 -33.25
C ARG A 406 19.66 34.17 -33.82
N TYR A 407 20.66 34.54 -33.02
CA TYR A 407 22.01 34.85 -33.52
C TYR A 407 23.11 33.93 -32.95
N LYS A 408 22.78 33.10 -31.96
CA LYS A 408 23.70 32.17 -31.27
C LYS A 408 24.93 32.84 -30.66
N THR A 409 24.79 34.11 -30.28
CA THR A 409 25.83 34.91 -29.61
C THR A 409 25.26 35.68 -28.42
N ILE A 410 26.11 35.96 -27.43
CA ILE A 410 25.76 36.79 -26.27
C ILE A 410 26.18 38.23 -26.56
N ASN A 411 25.23 39.16 -26.41
CA ASN A 411 25.47 40.59 -26.62
C ASN A 411 24.72 41.40 -25.56
N LEU A 412 25.45 41.95 -24.59
CA LEU A 412 24.90 42.75 -23.49
C LEU A 412 24.34 44.11 -23.95
N ASP A 413 24.84 44.66 -25.06
CA ASP A 413 24.44 45.98 -25.57
C ASP A 413 23.01 46.02 -26.11
N ILE A 414 22.37 44.86 -26.24
CA ILE A 414 20.95 44.79 -26.63
C ILE A 414 20.03 45.25 -25.50
N ILE A 415 20.46 45.10 -24.24
CA ILE A 415 19.59 45.30 -23.08
C ILE A 415 19.08 46.75 -23.02
N PRO A 416 19.95 47.78 -23.08
CA PRO A 416 19.48 49.16 -23.09
C PRO A 416 18.55 49.47 -24.27
N LYS A 417 18.83 48.88 -25.45
CA LYS A 417 18.01 49.08 -26.66
C LYS A 417 16.59 48.53 -26.46
N ARG A 418 16.46 47.31 -25.93
CA ARG A 418 15.16 46.67 -25.66
C ARG A 418 14.35 47.41 -24.59
N LEU A 419 15.01 47.86 -23.53
CA LEU A 419 14.36 48.66 -22.49
C LEU A 419 13.82 49.99 -23.04
N ALA A 420 14.58 50.67 -23.90
CA ALA A 420 14.14 51.91 -24.54
C ALA A 420 12.95 51.68 -25.51
N GLU A 421 12.99 50.62 -26.32
CA GLU A 421 11.89 50.25 -27.24
C GLU A 421 10.57 50.04 -26.48
N GLU A 422 10.60 49.35 -25.35
CA GLU A 422 9.42 49.12 -24.53
C GLU A 422 8.91 50.39 -23.85
N GLU A 423 9.80 51.25 -23.36
CA GLU A 423 9.39 52.52 -22.75
C GLU A 423 8.63 53.40 -23.76
N VAL A 424 9.13 53.45 -25.01
CA VAL A 424 8.46 54.13 -26.12
C VAL A 424 7.09 53.49 -26.40
N LYS A 425 7.01 52.15 -26.45
CA LYS A 425 5.75 51.43 -26.68
C LYS A 425 4.73 51.69 -25.56
N ALA A 426 5.16 51.66 -24.30
CA ALA A 426 4.32 51.93 -23.14
C ALA A 426 3.79 53.38 -23.13
N LYS A 427 4.64 54.37 -23.49
CA LYS A 427 4.22 55.77 -23.65
C LYS A 427 3.17 55.92 -24.76
N LEU A 428 3.36 55.24 -25.90
CA LEU A 428 2.40 55.26 -27.01
C LEU A 428 1.06 54.62 -26.63
N GLU A 429 1.07 53.50 -25.92
CA GLU A 429 -0.15 52.83 -25.43
C GLU A 429 -0.90 53.67 -24.39
N ALA A 430 -0.18 54.34 -23.49
CA ALA A 430 -0.76 55.26 -22.51
C ALA A 430 -1.40 56.48 -23.20
N ALA A 431 -0.77 57.04 -24.24
CA ALA A 431 -1.33 58.13 -25.03
C ALA A 431 -2.61 57.70 -25.78
N LYS A 432 -2.62 56.50 -26.37
CA LYS A 432 -3.82 55.94 -27.03
C LYS A 432 -4.98 55.73 -26.05
N LYS A 433 -4.72 55.35 -24.80
CA LYS A 433 -5.74 55.22 -23.76
C LYS A 433 -6.29 56.57 -23.30
N LYS A 434 -5.45 57.61 -23.22
CA LYS A 434 -5.90 58.97 -22.88
C LYS A 434 -6.78 59.60 -23.97
N ASN A 435 -6.51 59.34 -25.24
CA ASN A 435 -7.32 59.85 -26.37
C ASN A 435 -8.64 59.08 -26.61
N ARG A 436 -8.92 58.03 -25.83
CA ARG A 436 -10.17 57.25 -25.89
C ARG A 436 -11.15 57.55 -24.75
N LYS A 437 -10.77 58.44 -23.83
CA LYS A 437 -11.67 59.11 -22.87
C LYS A 437 -11.92 60.53 -23.34
#